data_AF-A0A355BCS3-F1
#
_entry.id   AF-A0A355BCS3-F1
#
_cell.length_a   1.000
_cell.length_b   1.000
_cell.length_c   1.000
_cell.angle_alpha   90.00
_cell.angle_beta   90.00
_cell.angle_gamma   90.00
#
_symmetry.space_group_name_H-M   'P 1'
#
loop_
_entity.id
_entity.type
_entity.pdbx_description
1 polymer ?
#
loop_
_entity_poly.entity_id
_entity_poly.type
_entity_poly.pdbx_seq_one_letter_code
_entity_poly.pdbx_strand_id
1 'polypeptide(L)'
;MATTKKSRLKLLHQYYKYTGFYSFIWQGVKKAIIPTAIIVAILFYINERVINLNAAILYATKNFSDFLLFTIFFISESILGLIPPDIFIAWTSTTSTPLVYLTILAFLSYFGGVMAYFMGKGFASIPAVNKYMYAKMTKH
;
A
#
# COMPACT_ATOMS: atom_id res chain seq x y z
N MET A 1 -14.36 28.70 -39.92
CA MET A 1 -14.63 27.64 -38.91
C MET A 1 -14.00 28.05 -37.59
N ALA A 2 -14.78 28.31 -36.55
CA ALA A 2 -14.26 28.71 -35.24
C ALA A 2 -13.55 27.51 -34.59
N THR A 3 -12.25 27.64 -34.35
CA THR A 3 -11.47 26.61 -33.65
C THR A 3 -11.86 26.64 -32.17
N THR A 4 -12.69 25.70 -31.74
CA THR A 4 -13.03 25.52 -30.33
C THR A 4 -11.76 25.23 -29.54
N LYS A 5 -11.34 26.18 -28.68
CA LYS A 5 -10.20 26.00 -27.77
C LYS A 5 -10.42 24.74 -26.95
N LYS A 6 -9.51 23.76 -27.07
CA LYS A 6 -9.56 22.53 -26.28
C LYS A 6 -9.51 22.87 -24.78
N SER A 7 -10.36 22.23 -23.99
CA SER A 7 -10.36 22.31 -22.52
C SER A 7 -9.00 21.89 -21.94
N ARG A 8 -8.59 22.52 -20.82
CA ARG A 8 -7.31 22.26 -20.13
C ARG A 8 -7.09 20.77 -19.83
N LEU A 9 -8.14 20.03 -19.49
CA LEU A 9 -8.08 18.59 -19.22
C LEU A 9 -7.76 17.77 -20.48
N LYS A 10 -8.33 18.15 -21.64
CA LYS A 10 -8.03 17.50 -22.92
C LYS A 10 -6.59 17.75 -23.35
N LEU A 11 -6.06 18.95 -23.09
CA LEU A 11 -4.66 19.26 -23.35
C LEU A 11 -3.71 18.45 -22.45
N LEU A 12 -4.04 18.30 -21.16
CA LEU A 12 -3.24 17.53 -20.21
C LEU A 12 -3.21 16.03 -20.56
N HIS A 13 -4.36 15.43 -20.87
CA HIS A 13 -4.44 14.04 -21.31
C HIS A 13 -3.67 13.82 -22.63
N GLN A 14 -3.81 14.75 -23.57
CA GLN A 14 -3.07 14.72 -24.83
C GLN A 14 -1.56 14.77 -24.56
N TYR A 15 -1.09 15.67 -23.70
CA TYR A 15 0.31 15.77 -23.29
C TYR A 15 0.84 14.45 -22.70
N TYR A 16 0.17 13.86 -21.70
CA TYR A 16 0.61 12.59 -21.09
C TYR A 16 0.57 11.39 -22.05
N LYS A 17 -0.29 11.43 -23.06
CA LYS A 17 -0.34 10.43 -24.13
C LYS A 17 0.84 10.57 -25.09
N TYR A 18 1.20 11.80 -25.48
CA TYR A 18 2.33 12.05 -26.37
C TYR A 18 3.69 11.85 -25.69
N THR A 19 3.81 12.15 -24.40
CA THR A 19 5.06 11.96 -23.64
C THR A 19 5.31 10.51 -23.22
N GLY A 20 4.42 9.56 -23.57
CA GLY A 20 4.58 8.16 -23.21
C GLY A 20 4.40 7.86 -21.71
N PHE A 21 3.98 8.84 -20.91
CA PHE A 21 3.85 8.74 -19.45
C PHE A 21 2.93 7.59 -19.03
N TYR A 22 1.81 7.38 -19.73
CA TYR A 22 0.90 6.27 -19.46
C TYR A 22 1.55 4.90 -19.68
N SER A 23 2.39 4.77 -20.72
CA SER A 23 3.14 3.53 -20.99
C SER A 23 4.17 3.27 -19.88
N PHE A 24 4.85 4.31 -19.40
CA PHE A 24 5.77 4.22 -18.28
C PHE A 24 5.08 3.76 -16.98
N ILE A 25 3.95 4.38 -16.62
CA ILE A 25 3.13 3.98 -15.46
C ILE A 25 2.73 2.51 -15.60
N TRP A 26 2.20 2.10 -16.77
CA TRP A 26 1.74 0.73 -16.99
C TRP A 26 2.88 -0.30 -16.86
N GLN A 27 4.06 0.00 -17.40
CA GLN A 27 5.24 -0.86 -17.25
C GLN A 27 5.73 -0.93 -15.80
N GLY A 28 5.64 0.17 -15.05
CA GLY A 28 5.93 0.21 -13.62
C GLY A 28 4.95 -0.64 -12.82
N VAL A 29 3.65 -0.46 -13.05
CA VAL A 29 2.56 -1.23 -12.42
C VAL A 29 2.71 -2.72 -12.71
N LYS A 30 2.98 -3.11 -13.97
CA LYS A 30 3.20 -4.52 -14.33
C LYS A 30 4.38 -5.13 -13.58
N LYS A 31 5.45 -4.37 -13.34
CA LYS A 31 6.63 -4.82 -12.57
C LYS A 31 6.35 -4.90 -11.07
N ALA A 32 5.46 -4.06 -10.53
CA ALA A 32 5.05 -4.08 -9.13
C ALA A 32 4.01 -5.17 -8.83
N ILE A 33 3.09 -5.45 -9.77
CA ILE A 33 2.06 -6.47 -9.63
C ILE A 33 2.66 -7.86 -9.41
N ILE A 34 3.75 -8.21 -10.09
CA ILE A 34 4.36 -9.55 -9.99
C ILE A 34 4.80 -9.87 -8.55
N PRO A 35 5.67 -9.08 -7.89
CA PRO A 35 6.06 -9.35 -6.51
C PRO A 35 4.88 -9.26 -5.54
N THR A 36 3.94 -8.31 -5.72
CA THR A 36 2.73 -8.23 -4.89
C THR A 36 1.87 -9.49 -5.02
N ALA A 37 1.63 -9.96 -6.25
CA ALA A 37 0.85 -11.15 -6.52
C ALA A 37 1.53 -12.41 -5.97
N ILE A 38 2.86 -12.51 -6.01
CA ILE A 38 3.60 -13.61 -5.39
C ILE A 38 3.37 -13.62 -3.87
N ILE A 39 3.48 -12.47 -3.20
CA ILE A 39 3.27 -12.41 -1.75
C ILE A 39 1.82 -12.76 -1.41
N VAL A 40 0.84 -12.22 -2.16
CA VAL A 40 -0.58 -12.56 -1.99
C VAL A 40 -0.84 -14.05 -2.23
N ALA A 41 -0.23 -14.65 -3.24
CA ALA A 41 -0.37 -16.08 -3.52
C ALA A 41 0.23 -16.95 -2.41
N ILE A 42 1.37 -16.56 -1.83
CA ILE A 42 1.96 -17.23 -0.67
C ILE A 42 1.02 -17.14 0.53
N LEU A 43 0.49 -15.95 0.82
CA LEU A 43 -0.47 -15.75 1.92
C LEU A 43 -1.73 -16.59 1.72
N PHE A 44 -2.28 -16.61 0.50
CA PHE A 44 -3.45 -17.41 0.15
C PHE A 44 -3.18 -18.92 0.29
N TYR A 45 -2.00 -19.39 -0.15
CA TYR A 45 -1.60 -20.79 0.01
C TYR A 45 -1.51 -21.20 1.48
N ILE A 46 -0.92 -20.36 2.33
CA ILE A 46 -0.83 -20.59 3.78
C ILE A 46 -2.24 -20.65 4.40
N ASN A 47 -3.13 -19.75 4.00
CA ASN A 47 -4.52 -19.69 4.48
C ASN A 47 -5.31 -20.98 4.20
N GLU A 48 -5.20 -21.49 2.97
CA GLU A 48 -5.98 -22.66 2.53
C GLU A 48 -5.40 -24.00 2.98
N ARG A 49 -4.06 -24.11 3.11
CA ARG A 49 -3.39 -25.41 3.28
C ARG A 49 -2.77 -25.65 4.66
N VAL A 50 -2.43 -24.60 5.41
CA VAL A 50 -1.65 -24.73 6.65
C VAL A 50 -2.48 -24.34 7.86
N ILE A 51 -2.94 -23.09 7.92
CA ILE A 51 -3.79 -22.57 9.01
C ILE A 51 -4.69 -21.48 8.42
N ASN A 52 -5.99 -21.46 8.77
CA ASN A 52 -6.88 -20.35 8.47
C ASN A 52 -6.29 -19.06 9.08
N LEU A 53 -5.83 -18.12 8.24
CA LEU A 53 -5.11 -16.92 8.69
C LEU A 53 -5.94 -16.13 9.70
N ASN A 54 -7.26 -16.08 9.50
CA ASN A 54 -8.15 -15.42 10.45
C ASN A 54 -8.12 -16.10 11.82
N ALA A 55 -8.11 -17.44 11.87
CA ALA A 55 -8.05 -18.19 13.12
C ALA A 55 -6.66 -18.11 13.78
N ALA A 56 -5.59 -18.20 13.00
CA ALA A 56 -4.21 -18.07 13.48
C ALA A 56 -3.97 -16.69 14.10
N ILE A 57 -4.44 -15.64 13.41
CA ILE A 57 -4.25 -14.27 13.84
C ILE A 57 -5.24 -13.93 14.95
N LEU A 58 -6.48 -14.44 14.97
CA LEU A 58 -7.38 -14.31 16.13
C LEU A 58 -6.80 -14.97 17.39
N TYR A 59 -6.13 -16.12 17.25
CA TYR A 59 -5.42 -16.75 18.35
C TYR A 59 -4.25 -15.87 18.82
N ALA A 60 -3.45 -15.33 17.88
CA ALA A 60 -2.39 -14.37 18.20
C ALA A 60 -2.96 -13.16 18.97
N THR A 61 -4.00 -12.55 18.43
CA THR A 61 -4.71 -11.41 19.00
C THR A 61 -5.23 -11.65 20.42
N LYS A 62 -5.69 -12.86 20.75
CA LYS A 62 -6.15 -13.18 22.12
C LYS A 62 -5.00 -13.41 23.12
N ASN A 63 -3.81 -13.74 22.65
CA ASN A 63 -2.66 -14.08 23.49
C ASN A 63 -1.60 -12.96 23.56
N PHE A 64 -1.65 -11.98 22.67
CA PHE A 64 -0.74 -10.83 22.66
C PHE A 64 -1.35 -9.62 23.36
N SER A 65 -0.47 -8.72 23.82
CA SER A 65 -0.90 -7.45 24.41
C SER A 65 -1.42 -6.47 23.36
N ASP A 66 -2.39 -5.65 23.73
CA ASP A 66 -2.99 -4.61 22.88
C ASP A 66 -1.94 -3.70 22.23
N PHE A 67 -0.91 -3.32 23.01
CA PHE A 67 0.18 -2.48 22.52
C PHE A 67 0.99 -3.15 21.40
N LEU A 68 1.25 -4.46 21.53
CA LEU A 68 1.96 -5.23 20.51
C LEU A 68 1.12 -5.33 19.23
N LEU A 69 -0.20 -5.49 19.36
CA LEU A 69 -1.13 -5.52 18.23
C LEU A 69 -1.20 -4.19 17.47
N PHE A 70 -1.24 -3.06 18.18
CA PHE A 70 -1.15 -1.76 17.53
C PHE A 70 0.20 -1.55 16.84
N THR A 71 1.28 -2.02 17.46
CA THR A 71 2.64 -1.88 16.89
C THR A 71 2.82 -2.71 15.64
N ILE A 72 2.41 -3.99 15.65
CA ILE A 72 2.52 -4.88 14.48
C ILE A 72 1.65 -4.36 13.32
N PHE A 73 0.44 -3.86 13.63
CA PHE A 73 -0.42 -3.21 12.65
C PHE A 73 0.26 -2.00 12.02
N PHE A 74 0.77 -1.08 12.85
CA PHE A 74 1.40 0.15 12.40
C PHE A 74 2.63 -0.10 11.51
N ILE A 75 3.49 -1.05 11.89
CA ILE A 75 4.67 -1.44 11.11
C ILE A 75 4.24 -2.07 9.78
N SER A 76 3.24 -2.95 9.81
CA SER A 76 2.74 -3.58 8.60
C SER A 76 2.20 -2.56 7.62
N GLU A 77 1.39 -1.61 8.08
CA GLU A 77 0.81 -0.55 7.25
C GLU A 77 1.88 0.38 6.68
N SER A 78 2.89 0.73 7.47
CA SER A 78 3.94 1.68 7.06
C SER A 78 4.91 1.10 6.02
N ILE A 79 5.14 -0.23 6.02
CA ILE A 79 6.18 -0.87 5.19
C ILE A 79 5.57 -1.71 4.07
N LEU A 80 4.61 -2.57 4.39
CA LEU A 80 4.09 -3.60 3.49
C LEU A 80 2.72 -3.22 2.91
N GLY A 81 1.78 -2.76 3.74
CA GLY A 81 0.38 -2.52 3.36
C GLY A 81 -0.36 -3.79 2.91
N LEU A 82 0.11 -4.97 3.35
CA LEU A 82 -0.38 -6.28 2.89
C LEU A 82 -1.25 -7.02 3.92
N ILE A 83 -1.14 -6.70 5.21
CA ILE A 83 -1.95 -7.39 6.22
C ILE A 83 -3.37 -6.82 6.16
N PRO A 84 -4.41 -7.66 6.02
CA PRO A 84 -5.79 -7.18 5.95
C PRO A 84 -6.18 -6.42 7.23
N PRO A 85 -6.67 -5.17 7.11
CA PRO A 85 -7.11 -4.39 8.26
C PRO A 85 -8.34 -5.02 8.95
N ASP A 86 -9.10 -5.86 8.24
CA ASP A 86 -10.30 -6.56 8.73
C ASP A 86 -10.04 -7.36 10.01
N ILE A 87 -8.84 -7.91 10.16
CA ILE A 87 -8.47 -8.74 11.30
C ILE A 87 -8.31 -7.90 12.56
N PHE A 88 -7.68 -6.73 12.43
CA PHE A 88 -7.54 -5.79 13.54
C PHE A 88 -8.88 -5.13 13.88
N ILE A 89 -9.75 -4.92 12.89
CA ILE A 89 -11.13 -4.47 13.12
C ILE A 89 -11.90 -5.54 13.90
N ALA A 90 -11.84 -6.81 13.51
CA ALA A 90 -12.48 -7.92 14.22
C ALA A 90 -11.96 -8.05 15.66
N TRP A 91 -10.67 -7.85 15.88
CA TRP A 91 -10.10 -7.78 17.23
C TRP A 91 -10.73 -6.68 18.09
N THR A 92 -10.88 -5.46 17.55
CA THR A 92 -11.45 -4.35 18.33
C THR A 92 -12.84 -4.70 18.88
N SER A 93 -13.62 -5.50 18.14
CA SER A 93 -14.95 -5.98 18.58
C SER A 93 -14.91 -6.89 19.82
N THR A 94 -13.76 -7.52 20.11
CA THR A 94 -13.58 -8.40 21.28
C THR A 94 -13.14 -7.65 22.55
N THR A 95 -12.87 -6.35 22.44
CA THR A 95 -12.37 -5.51 23.54
C THR A 95 -13.52 -4.84 24.29
N SER A 96 -13.29 -4.40 25.53
CA SER A 96 -14.28 -3.72 26.37
C SER A 96 -14.82 -2.41 25.78
N THR A 97 -14.03 -1.72 24.95
CA THR A 97 -14.39 -0.45 24.31
C THR A 97 -14.08 -0.43 22.80
N PRO A 98 -14.84 -1.17 21.97
CA PRO A 98 -14.51 -1.38 20.55
C PRO A 98 -14.33 -0.08 19.75
N LEU A 99 -15.18 0.91 20.00
CA LEU A 99 -15.16 2.18 19.26
C LEU A 99 -13.86 2.97 19.48
N VAL A 100 -13.32 2.95 20.70
CA VAL A 100 -12.08 3.65 21.04
C VAL A 100 -10.91 2.98 20.33
N TYR A 101 -10.82 1.66 20.42
CA TYR A 101 -9.76 0.89 19.77
C TYR A 101 -9.80 1.03 18.25
N LEU A 102 -11.00 1.01 17.65
CA LEU A 102 -11.19 1.23 16.22
C LEU A 102 -10.73 2.63 15.80
N THR A 103 -11.04 3.64 16.60
CA THR A 103 -10.63 5.03 16.33
C THR A 103 -9.11 5.16 16.38
N ILE A 104 -8.47 4.61 17.42
CA ILE A 104 -6.99 4.57 17.53
C ILE A 104 -6.38 3.86 16.33
N LEU A 105 -6.95 2.72 15.93
CA LEU A 105 -6.49 1.94 14.78
C LEU A 105 -6.58 2.75 13.48
N ALA A 106 -7.69 3.45 13.25
CA ALA A 106 -7.87 4.31 12.08
C ALA A 106 -6.86 5.47 12.05
N PHE A 107 -6.60 6.10 13.20
CA PHE A 107 -5.56 7.13 13.31
C PHE A 107 -4.17 6.58 13.03
N LEU A 108 -3.84 5.39 13.57
CA LEU A 108 -2.58 4.71 13.30
C LEU A 108 -2.42 4.35 11.82
N SER A 109 -3.48 3.89 11.16
CA SER A 109 -3.46 3.57 9.73
C SER A 109 -3.16 4.80 8.89
N TYR A 110 -3.87 5.91 9.16
CA TYR A 110 -3.62 7.17 8.47
C TYR A 110 -2.19 7.65 8.67
N PHE A 111 -1.68 7.62 9.91
CA PHE A 111 -0.33 8.03 10.22
C PHE A 111 0.72 7.10 9.59
N GLY A 112 0.46 5.79 9.55
CA GLY A 112 1.31 4.80 8.91
C GLY A 112 1.44 5.05 7.41
N GLY A 113 0.32 5.35 6.74
CA GLY A 113 0.32 5.73 5.31
C GLY A 113 1.10 7.02 5.05
N VAL A 114 1.00 8.01 5.94
CA VAL A 114 1.81 9.24 5.86
C VAL A 114 3.29 8.93 6.02
N MET A 115 3.67 8.07 6.97
CA MET A 115 5.06 7.62 7.16
C MET A 115 5.59 6.86 5.94
N ALA A 116 4.79 5.97 5.36
CA ALA A 116 5.12 5.24 4.14
C ALA A 116 5.41 6.20 2.97
N TYR A 117 4.61 7.26 2.81
CA TYR A 117 4.85 8.30 1.81
C TYR A 117 6.20 8.99 2.00
N PHE A 118 6.53 9.40 3.24
CA PHE A 118 7.80 10.05 3.53
C PHE A 118 8.98 9.10 3.32
N MET A 119 8.86 7.83 3.70
CA MET A 119 9.88 6.81 3.41
C MET A 119 10.09 6.65 1.90
N GLY A 120 9.02 6.57 1.11
CA GLY A 120 9.09 6.53 -0.36
C GLY A 120 9.79 7.76 -0.96
N LYS A 121 9.47 8.96 -0.46
CA LYS A 121 10.15 10.21 -0.86
C LYS A 121 11.63 10.20 -0.48
N GLY A 122 11.97 9.64 0.68
CA GLY A 122 13.35 9.41 1.12
C GLY A 122 14.10 8.51 0.15
N PHE A 123 13.53 7.35 -0.21
CA PHE A 123 14.13 6.44 -1.19
C PHE A 123 14.37 7.10 -2.55
N ALA A 124 13.43 7.92 -3.03
CA ALA A 124 13.57 8.66 -4.28
C ALA A 124 14.68 9.74 -4.24
N SER A 125 15.05 10.20 -3.04
CA SER A 125 16.12 11.20 -2.83
C SER A 125 17.52 10.59 -2.83
N ILE A 126 17.64 9.26 -2.72
CA ILE A 126 18.95 8.57 -2.76
C ILE A 126 19.53 8.67 -4.17
N PRO A 127 20.74 9.23 -4.37
CA PRO A 127 21.32 9.44 -5.70
C PRO A 127 21.45 8.17 -6.55
N ALA A 128 21.73 7.02 -5.92
CA ALA A 128 21.83 5.73 -6.62
C ALA A 128 20.47 5.25 -7.15
N VAL A 129 19.40 5.37 -6.34
CA VAL A 129 18.02 5.02 -6.72
C VAL A 129 17.52 5.98 -7.79
N ASN A 130 17.75 7.27 -7.58
CA ASN A 130 17.39 8.33 -8.50
C ASN A 130 18.09 8.12 -9.85
N LYS A 131 19.42 7.94 -9.88
CA LYS A 131 20.17 7.64 -11.11
C LYS A 131 19.69 6.36 -11.81
N TYR A 132 19.35 5.31 -11.07
CA TYR A 132 18.76 4.09 -11.64
C TYR A 132 17.37 4.35 -12.25
N MET A 133 16.53 5.14 -11.59
CA MET A 133 15.22 5.54 -12.10
C MET A 133 15.34 6.43 -13.35
N TYR A 134 16.16 7.48 -13.30
CA TYR A 134 16.40 8.38 -14.43
C TYR A 134 17.02 7.65 -15.63
N ALA A 135 18.01 6.78 -15.43
CA ALA A 135 18.60 5.99 -16.51
C ALA A 135 17.61 5.03 -17.19
N LYS A 136 16.56 4.62 -16.46
CA LYS A 136 15.47 3.78 -16.97
C LYS A 136 14.37 4.61 -17.64
N MET A 137 14.21 5.86 -17.24
CA MET A 137 13.29 6.84 -17.83
C MET A 137 13.83 7.44 -19.15
N THR A 138 15.15 7.59 -19.30
CA THR A 138 15.77 8.18 -20.51
C THR A 138 15.99 7.18 -21.65
N LYS A 139 15.89 5.87 -21.39
CA LYS A 139 16.01 4.80 -22.39
C LYS A 139 14.72 4.51 -23.16
N HIS A 140 13.64 5.27 -22.92
CA HIS A 140 12.33 5.10 -23.56
C HIS A 140 11.77 6.42 -24.05
#